data_AF-A0A556N5U8-F1
#
_entry.id   AF-A0A556N5U8-F1
#
_cell.length_a   1.000
_cell.length_b   1.000
_cell.length_c   1.000
_cell.angle_alpha   90.00
_cell.angle_beta   90.00
_cell.angle_gamma   90.00
#
_symmetry.space_group_name_H-M   'P 1'
#
loop_
_entity.id
_entity.type
_entity.pdbx_description
1 polymer ?
#
loop_
_entity_poly.entity_id
_entity_poly.type
_entity_poly.pdbx_seq_one_letter_code
_entity_poly.pdbx_strand_id
1 'polypeptide(L)'
;MSFIQKYHLLIPTFIVGVSMFFACSKEKTPTPVTPEPTKWEKIAGHYKVYDTTGVYLYDMDLVHIHNDATNEDSIRFENFDNNFTFIALQVDFSSIPMYIRIGGGDPLYDSNNKRWKLSAGISDYYNNWNNDTIKLRFNKTNINYYISDVTPYYACDCKQIAVKQH
;
A
#
# COMPACT_ATOMS: atom_id res chain seq x y z
N MET A 1 -46.87 42.81 60.75
CA MET A 1 -46.48 43.66 59.61
C MET A 1 -44.96 43.71 59.59
N SER A 2 -44.33 43.65 58.41
CA SER A 2 -42.86 43.68 58.18
C SER A 2 -42.13 42.34 58.36
N PHE A 3 -41.74 41.71 57.25
CA PHE A 3 -40.47 40.97 57.08
C PHE A 3 -40.28 40.40 55.66
N ILE A 4 -41.32 40.38 54.80
CA ILE A 4 -41.27 39.72 53.48
C ILE A 4 -40.81 40.66 52.33
N GLN A 5 -40.70 41.97 52.56
CA GLN A 5 -40.53 42.94 51.46
C GLN A 5 -39.09 43.25 51.01
N LYS A 6 -38.05 42.65 51.61
CA LYS A 6 -36.65 43.07 51.37
C LYS A 6 -35.81 42.22 50.40
N TYR A 7 -36.34 41.11 49.87
CA TYR A 7 -35.50 40.17 49.09
C TYR A 7 -35.93 39.98 47.61
N HIS A 8 -37.02 40.61 47.16
CA HIS A 8 -37.45 40.49 45.76
C HIS A 8 -36.50 41.12 44.75
N LEU A 9 -35.62 42.04 45.18
CA LEU A 9 -34.65 42.71 44.30
C LEU A 9 -33.31 41.96 44.16
N LEU A 10 -33.06 40.92 44.96
CA LEU A 10 -31.79 40.17 44.97
C LEU A 10 -31.85 38.84 44.20
N ILE A 11 -33.06 38.42 43.80
CA ILE A 11 -33.28 37.17 43.06
C ILE A 11 -32.91 37.29 41.56
N PRO A 12 -33.19 38.40 40.83
CA PRO A 12 -32.87 38.44 39.40
C PRO A 12 -31.38 38.68 39.13
N THR A 13 -30.64 39.28 40.07
CA THR A 13 -29.20 39.55 39.94
C THR A 13 -28.34 38.30 40.13
N PHE A 14 -28.80 37.29 40.87
CA PHE A 14 -28.09 36.02 41.02
C PHE A 14 -28.22 35.11 39.79
N ILE A 15 -29.33 35.20 39.05
CA ILE A 15 -29.60 34.36 37.88
C ILE A 15 -28.75 34.77 36.66
N VAL A 16 -28.43 36.06 36.53
CA VAL A 16 -27.60 36.57 35.42
C VAL A 16 -26.10 36.31 35.61
N GLY A 17 -25.63 36.14 36.87
CA GLY A 17 -24.21 35.89 37.17
C GLY A 17 -23.76 34.44 36.91
N VAL A 18 -24.67 33.47 36.98
CA VAL A 18 -24.32 32.02 36.87
C VAL A 18 -24.34 31.54 35.40
N SER A 19 -25.04 32.23 34.50
CA SER A 19 -25.11 31.85 33.08
C SER A 19 -23.84 32.16 32.29
N MET A 20 -22.92 32.98 32.81
CA MET A 20 -21.63 33.28 32.16
C MET A 20 -20.57 32.18 32.35
N PHE A 21 -20.77 31.22 33.27
CA PHE A 21 -19.81 30.13 33.49
C PHE A 21 -20.00 28.91 32.58
N PHE A 22 -21.09 28.85 31.80
CA PHE A 22 -21.37 27.72 30.91
C PHE A 22 -21.23 28.04 29.41
N ALA A 23 -20.86 29.27 29.05
CA ALA A 23 -20.88 29.73 27.66
C ALA A 23 -19.62 29.37 26.83
N CYS A 24 -18.64 28.63 27.36
CA CYS A 24 -17.46 28.24 26.58
C CYS A 24 -16.90 26.87 26.96
N SER A 25 -17.72 25.83 26.88
CA SER A 25 -17.18 24.51 26.62
C SER A 25 -16.70 24.53 25.17
N LYS A 26 -15.39 24.62 24.93
CA LYS A 26 -14.82 24.41 23.59
C LYS A 26 -15.24 23.00 23.19
N GLU A 27 -16.27 22.89 22.36
CA GLU A 27 -16.72 21.62 21.80
C GLU A 27 -15.48 20.99 21.18
N LYS A 28 -15.04 19.85 21.74
CA LYS A 28 -13.91 19.10 21.21
C LYS A 28 -14.36 18.66 19.84
N THR A 29 -14.02 19.43 18.81
CA THR A 29 -14.22 19.03 17.43
C THR A 29 -13.64 17.61 17.32
N PRO A 30 -14.43 16.62 16.88
CA PRO A 30 -13.92 15.27 16.72
C PRO A 30 -12.66 15.38 15.87
N THR A 31 -11.52 14.92 16.41
CA THR A 31 -10.29 14.85 15.63
C THR A 31 -10.65 14.09 14.36
N PRO A 32 -10.36 14.62 13.15
CA PRO A 32 -10.56 13.85 11.92
C PRO A 32 -9.82 12.53 12.10
N VAL A 33 -10.57 11.44 12.17
CA VAL A 33 -9.97 10.11 12.22
C VAL A 33 -9.49 9.85 10.80
N THR A 34 -8.21 10.13 10.53
CA THR A 34 -7.61 9.71 9.27
C THR A 34 -7.80 8.20 9.18
N PRO A 35 -8.45 7.68 8.12
CA PRO A 35 -8.62 6.25 7.98
C PRO A 35 -7.24 5.57 7.98
N GLU A 36 -7.14 4.42 8.65
CA GLU A 36 -5.92 3.65 8.62
C GLU A 36 -5.63 3.25 7.15
N PRO A 37 -4.40 3.44 6.66
CA PRO A 37 -4.06 3.05 5.30
C PRO A 37 -4.32 1.56 5.11
N THR A 38 -4.92 1.24 3.98
CA THR A 38 -5.07 -0.13 3.49
C THR A 38 -3.72 -0.81 3.38
N LYS A 39 -3.72 -2.15 3.37
CA LYS A 39 -2.47 -2.90 3.20
C LYS A 39 -1.76 -2.57 1.88
N TRP A 40 -2.50 -2.22 0.82
CA TRP A 40 -1.93 -1.89 -0.48
C TRP A 40 -1.26 -0.52 -0.47
N GLU A 41 -1.83 0.45 0.23
CA GLU A 41 -1.18 1.75 0.48
C GLU A 41 0.09 1.57 1.34
N LYS A 42 0.09 0.65 2.31
CA LYS A 42 1.29 0.30 3.08
C LYS A 42 2.38 -0.34 2.22
N ILE A 43 2.00 -1.17 1.24
CA ILE A 43 2.92 -1.84 0.32
C ILE A 43 3.45 -0.89 -0.76
N ALA A 44 2.64 0.07 -1.23
CA ALA A 44 3.07 1.01 -2.26
C ALA A 44 4.23 1.90 -1.82
N GLY A 45 5.18 2.16 -2.72
CA GLY A 45 6.33 3.03 -2.49
C GLY A 45 7.54 2.66 -3.34
N HIS A 46 8.66 3.31 -3.02
CA HIS A 46 9.94 3.13 -3.69
C HIS A 46 10.77 2.04 -3.01
N TYR A 47 11.38 1.15 -3.79
CA TYR A 47 12.15 0.01 -3.30
C TYR A 47 13.54 -0.05 -3.94
N LYS A 48 14.53 -0.40 -3.11
CA LYS A 48 15.82 -0.89 -3.59
C LYS A 48 15.80 -2.41 -3.62
N VAL A 49 16.19 -3.00 -4.74
CA VAL A 49 16.20 -4.45 -4.93
C VAL A 49 17.63 -4.97 -4.89
N TYR A 50 17.82 -6.06 -4.15
CA TYR A 50 19.09 -6.73 -3.93
C TYR A 50 18.99 -8.21 -4.33
N ASP A 51 20.12 -8.82 -4.63
CA ASP A 51 20.21 -10.27 -4.69
C ASP A 51 20.18 -10.90 -3.28
N THR A 52 20.23 -12.22 -3.21
CA THR A 52 20.22 -12.95 -1.93
C THR A 52 21.52 -12.82 -1.13
N THR A 53 22.57 -12.23 -1.70
CA THR A 53 23.86 -11.95 -1.04
C THR A 53 23.97 -10.51 -0.53
N GLY A 54 22.98 -9.66 -0.84
CA GLY A 54 22.94 -8.25 -0.44
C GLY A 54 23.55 -7.30 -1.46
N VAL A 55 23.89 -7.77 -2.67
CA VAL A 55 24.35 -6.89 -3.75
C VAL A 55 23.15 -6.16 -4.35
N TYR A 56 23.25 -4.83 -4.43
CA TYR A 56 22.25 -3.99 -5.07
C TYR A 56 22.11 -4.32 -6.56
N LEU A 57 20.87 -4.40 -7.04
CA LEU A 57 20.54 -4.72 -8.43
C LEU A 57 19.90 -3.53 -9.16
N TYR A 58 18.78 -3.01 -8.65
CA TYR A 58 18.00 -1.94 -9.29
C TYR A 58 17.01 -1.29 -8.32
N ASP A 59 16.49 -0.13 -8.72
CA ASP A 59 15.37 0.56 -8.06
C ASP A 59 14.04 0.13 -8.70
N MET A 60 13.00 -0.03 -7.90
CA MET A 60 11.67 -0.48 -8.32
C MET A 60 10.59 0.32 -7.59
N ASP A 61 9.54 0.73 -8.29
CA ASP A 61 8.38 1.37 -7.67
C ASP A 61 7.16 0.45 -7.71
N LEU A 62 6.45 0.40 -6.57
CA LEU A 62 5.15 -0.23 -6.46
C LEU A 62 4.09 0.86 -6.29
N VAL A 63 3.21 1.02 -7.27
CA VAL A 63 2.16 2.04 -7.25
C VAL A 63 0.81 1.36 -7.05
N HIS A 64 0.12 1.72 -5.96
CA HIS A 64 -1.23 1.25 -5.69
C HIS A 64 -2.24 1.99 -6.57
N ILE A 65 -3.15 1.21 -7.16
CA ILE A 65 -4.26 1.67 -7.98
C ILE A 65 -5.52 1.04 -7.42
N HIS A 66 -6.43 1.84 -6.89
CA HIS A 66 -7.75 1.41 -6.46
C HIS A 66 -8.79 1.71 -7.55
N ASN A 67 -9.65 0.74 -7.86
CA ASN A 67 -10.77 0.91 -8.77
C ASN A 67 -12.08 0.95 -7.99
N ASP A 68 -12.64 2.15 -7.80
CA ASP A 68 -13.90 2.37 -7.06
C ASP A 68 -15.10 1.64 -7.69
N ALA A 69 -15.09 1.43 -9.02
CA ALA A 69 -16.23 0.85 -9.73
C ALA A 69 -16.37 -0.66 -9.51
N THR A 70 -15.23 -1.37 -9.39
CA THR A 70 -15.20 -2.81 -9.10
C THR A 70 -14.81 -3.13 -7.66
N ASN A 71 -14.40 -2.11 -6.89
CA ASN A 71 -13.81 -2.23 -5.56
C ASN A 71 -12.63 -3.22 -5.55
N GLU A 72 -11.76 -3.09 -6.55
CA GLU A 72 -10.59 -3.94 -6.75
C GLU A 72 -9.31 -3.13 -6.63
N ASP A 73 -8.30 -3.74 -6.01
CA ASP A 73 -6.97 -3.16 -5.89
C ASP A 73 -6.01 -3.80 -6.88
N SER A 74 -5.16 -2.97 -7.48
CA SER A 74 -4.06 -3.40 -8.34
C SER A 74 -2.77 -2.76 -7.87
N ILE A 75 -1.65 -3.45 -8.11
CA ILE A 75 -0.31 -2.87 -7.97
C ILE A 75 0.29 -2.78 -9.37
N ARG A 76 0.70 -1.57 -9.73
CA ARG A 76 1.56 -1.34 -10.89
C ARG A 76 3.00 -1.44 -10.43
N PHE A 77 3.72 -2.37 -11.03
CA PHE A 77 5.15 -2.56 -10.86
C PHE A 77 5.86 -1.72 -11.92
N GLU A 78 6.77 -0.85 -11.52
CA GLU A 78 7.63 -0.08 -12.41
C GLU A 78 9.08 -0.53 -12.23
N ASN A 79 9.76 -0.75 -13.36
CA ASN A 79 11.14 -1.25 -13.41
C ASN A 79 11.37 -2.59 -12.69
N PHE A 80 10.36 -3.48 -12.69
CA PHE A 80 10.51 -4.83 -12.15
C PHE A 80 11.56 -5.62 -12.94
N ASP A 81 12.47 -6.27 -12.23
CA ASP A 81 13.65 -6.96 -12.81
C ASP A 81 14.44 -6.08 -13.79
N ASN A 82 14.48 -4.76 -13.50
CA ASN A 82 15.13 -3.71 -14.29
C ASN A 82 14.68 -3.61 -15.75
N ASN A 83 13.49 -4.11 -16.09
CA ASN A 83 13.07 -4.26 -17.49
C ASN A 83 11.56 -4.15 -17.72
N PHE A 84 10.73 -4.43 -16.71
CA PHE A 84 9.31 -4.61 -16.90
C PHE A 84 8.48 -3.59 -16.14
N THR A 85 7.43 -3.11 -16.82
CA THR A 85 6.35 -2.35 -16.20
C THR A 85 5.03 -3.04 -16.51
N PHE A 86 4.27 -3.42 -15.48
CA PHE A 86 3.00 -4.11 -15.64
C PHE A 86 2.09 -3.88 -14.42
N ILE A 87 0.81 -4.19 -14.59
CA ILE A 87 -0.20 -4.08 -13.54
C ILE A 87 -0.65 -5.49 -13.16
N ALA A 88 -0.67 -5.79 -11.87
CA ALA A 88 -1.22 -7.02 -11.35
C ALA A 88 -2.41 -6.72 -10.44
N LEU A 89 -3.57 -7.27 -10.80
CA LEU A 89 -4.75 -7.33 -9.95
C LEU A 89 -4.41 -8.11 -8.67
N GLN A 90 -4.67 -7.48 -7.53
CA GLN A 90 -4.44 -8.07 -6.22
C GLN A 90 -5.69 -8.80 -5.74
N VAL A 91 -5.45 -9.83 -4.93
CA VAL A 91 -6.50 -10.63 -4.31
C VAL A 91 -6.11 -10.81 -2.85
N ASP A 92 -7.09 -10.71 -1.96
CA ASP A 92 -6.86 -10.97 -0.54
C ASP A 92 -6.89 -12.48 -0.25
N PHE A 93 -5.84 -12.97 0.39
CA PHE A 93 -5.74 -14.35 0.83
C PHE A 93 -5.63 -14.35 2.35
N SER A 94 -6.66 -14.85 3.02
CA SER A 94 -6.72 -14.83 4.49
C SER A 94 -5.57 -15.56 5.18
N SER A 95 -4.99 -16.59 4.54
CA SER A 95 -3.84 -17.34 5.05
C SER A 95 -2.49 -16.63 4.90
N ILE A 96 -2.39 -15.66 3.98
CA ILE A 96 -1.17 -14.91 3.65
C ILE A 96 -1.54 -13.43 3.40
N PRO A 97 -1.98 -12.70 4.42
CA PRO A 97 -2.66 -11.41 4.27
C PRO A 97 -1.80 -10.33 3.61
N MET A 98 -0.47 -10.45 3.68
CA MET A 98 0.48 -9.51 3.08
C MET A 98 1.09 -10.01 1.77
N TYR A 99 0.52 -11.06 1.17
CA TYR A 99 0.95 -11.56 -0.14
C TYR A 99 0.65 -10.55 -1.23
N ILE A 100 1.66 -10.31 -2.06
CA ILE A 100 1.62 -9.46 -3.24
C ILE A 100 1.63 -10.36 -4.46
N ARG A 101 0.56 -10.27 -5.25
CA ARG A 101 0.49 -10.94 -6.53
C ARG A 101 1.32 -10.17 -7.55
N ILE A 102 2.45 -10.75 -7.97
CA ILE A 102 3.23 -10.26 -9.13
C ILE A 102 2.47 -10.58 -10.43
N GLY A 103 1.61 -11.59 -10.41
CA GLY A 103 0.81 -12.00 -11.57
C GLY A 103 1.56 -12.94 -12.51
N GLY A 104 1.13 -12.96 -13.77
CA GLY A 104 1.79 -13.69 -14.84
C GLY A 104 1.55 -13.02 -16.18
N GLY A 105 2.59 -12.92 -16.99
CA GLY A 105 2.56 -12.32 -18.33
C GLY A 105 3.17 -13.28 -19.34
N ASP A 106 2.47 -13.51 -20.44
CA ASP A 106 2.90 -14.39 -21.54
C ASP A 106 2.16 -14.00 -22.83
N PRO A 107 2.72 -13.11 -23.68
CA PRO A 107 4.01 -12.43 -23.55
C PRO A 107 3.96 -11.19 -22.65
N LEU A 108 5.10 -10.90 -22.01
CA LEU A 108 5.44 -9.63 -21.39
C LEU A 108 6.65 -9.04 -22.15
N TYR A 109 6.61 -7.75 -22.47
CA TYR A 109 7.67 -7.09 -23.23
C TYR A 109 8.65 -6.38 -22.31
N ASP A 110 9.95 -6.55 -22.54
CA ASP A 110 10.98 -5.72 -21.89
C ASP A 110 11.16 -4.38 -22.60
N SER A 111 12.03 -3.53 -22.05
CA SER A 111 12.38 -2.21 -22.62
C SER A 111 13.00 -2.28 -24.03
N ASN A 112 13.48 -3.44 -24.47
CA ASN A 112 14.04 -3.68 -25.81
C ASN A 112 13.03 -4.38 -26.73
N ASN A 113 11.74 -4.42 -26.33
CA ASN A 113 10.66 -5.06 -27.05
C ASN A 113 10.86 -6.57 -27.30
N LYS A 114 11.61 -7.25 -26.42
CA LYS A 114 11.75 -8.71 -26.42
C LYS A 114 10.67 -9.35 -25.55
N ARG A 115 10.22 -10.54 -25.94
CA ARG A 115 9.11 -11.24 -25.31
C ARG A 115 9.61 -12.19 -24.23
N TRP A 116 8.94 -12.12 -23.09
CA TRP A 116 9.23 -12.90 -21.91
C TRP A 116 7.95 -13.52 -21.38
N LYS A 117 8.10 -14.66 -20.72
CA LYS A 117 7.11 -15.25 -19.84
C LYS A 117 7.54 -15.00 -18.41
N LEU A 118 6.66 -14.39 -17.63
CA LEU A 118 6.84 -14.16 -16.20
C LEU A 118 5.71 -14.85 -15.45
N SER A 119 6.03 -15.52 -14.35
CA SER A 119 5.01 -16.04 -13.44
C SER A 119 5.51 -16.10 -12.00
N ALA A 120 4.64 -15.78 -11.05
CA ALA A 120 4.89 -16.01 -9.63
C ALA A 120 3.85 -16.97 -9.06
N GLY A 121 4.32 -17.96 -8.29
CA GLY A 121 3.46 -18.84 -7.53
C GLY A 121 3.07 -18.21 -6.19
N ILE A 122 1.95 -18.68 -5.63
CA ILE A 122 1.56 -18.34 -4.26
C ILE A 122 2.53 -19.01 -3.28
N SER A 123 3.05 -18.25 -2.33
CA SER A 123 3.94 -18.72 -1.28
C SER A 123 3.68 -17.92 0.00
N ASP A 124 3.81 -18.56 1.15
CA ASP A 124 3.81 -17.98 2.49
C ASP A 124 5.16 -17.32 2.85
N TYR A 125 6.24 -17.78 2.23
CA TYR A 125 7.60 -17.27 2.48
C TYR A 125 8.03 -16.18 1.49
N TYR A 126 7.64 -16.30 0.21
CA TYR A 126 8.00 -15.35 -0.84
C TYR A 126 6.82 -14.48 -1.24
N ASN A 127 7.12 -13.31 -1.79
CA ASN A 127 6.19 -12.30 -2.27
C ASN A 127 5.24 -11.81 -1.17
N ASN A 128 5.63 -11.91 0.09
CA ASN A 128 4.92 -11.33 1.22
C ASN A 128 5.66 -10.09 1.69
N TRP A 129 4.93 -9.01 1.93
CA TRP A 129 5.47 -7.81 2.54
C TRP A 129 5.54 -7.96 4.06
N ASN A 130 6.70 -7.67 4.64
CA ASN A 130 6.91 -7.70 6.08
C ASN A 130 7.99 -6.68 6.45
N ASN A 131 7.65 -5.71 7.31
CA ASN A 131 8.56 -4.66 7.79
C ASN A 131 9.37 -4.04 6.65
N ASP A 132 8.69 -3.43 5.69
CA ASP A 132 9.29 -2.76 4.53
C ASP A 132 10.09 -3.68 3.59
N THR A 133 10.05 -4.99 3.79
CA THR A 133 10.81 -5.95 2.99
C THR A 133 9.89 -6.90 2.26
N ILE A 134 10.20 -7.20 1.00
CA ILE A 134 9.56 -8.24 0.21
C ILE A 134 10.64 -9.20 -0.29
N LYS A 135 10.56 -10.46 0.11
CA LYS A 135 11.39 -11.52 -0.47
C LYS A 135 10.75 -11.95 -1.79
N LEU A 136 11.24 -11.47 -2.91
CA LEU A 136 10.66 -11.74 -4.22
C LEU A 136 11.09 -13.13 -4.72
N ARG A 137 10.15 -13.87 -5.31
CA ARG A 137 10.40 -15.08 -6.10
C ARG A 137 9.47 -15.17 -7.29
N PHE A 138 10.04 -15.35 -8.47
CA PHE A 138 9.30 -15.45 -9.74
C PHE A 138 10.10 -16.26 -10.76
N ASN A 139 9.39 -16.88 -11.69
CA ASN A 139 9.99 -17.49 -12.87
C ASN A 139 10.01 -16.47 -14.00
N LYS A 140 11.14 -16.35 -14.68
CA LYS A 140 11.30 -15.55 -15.90
C LYS A 140 11.97 -16.42 -16.96
N THR A 141 11.38 -16.49 -18.15
CA THR A 141 11.96 -17.25 -19.27
C THR A 141 11.55 -16.67 -20.61
N ASN A 142 12.37 -16.88 -21.63
CA ASN A 142 12.03 -16.60 -23.03
C ASN A 142 11.84 -17.89 -23.86
N ILE A 143 11.54 -19.03 -23.21
CA ILE A 143 11.45 -20.35 -23.87
C ILE A 143 10.57 -20.38 -25.13
N ASN A 144 9.48 -19.61 -25.13
CA ASN A 144 8.54 -19.55 -26.25
C ASN A 144 9.01 -18.62 -27.40
N TYR A 145 10.03 -17.80 -27.16
CA TYR A 145 10.31 -16.60 -27.97
C TYR A 145 11.76 -16.49 -28.45
N TYR A 146 12.71 -17.13 -27.77
CA TYR A 146 14.15 -16.90 -27.95
C TYR A 146 14.63 -17.06 -29.41
N ILE A 147 14.11 -18.05 -30.15
CA ILE A 147 14.42 -18.24 -31.58
C ILE A 147 13.92 -17.06 -32.42
N SER A 148 12.62 -16.74 -32.32
CA SER A 148 11.99 -15.67 -33.10
C SER A 148 12.49 -14.28 -32.73
N ASP A 149 12.92 -14.09 -31.48
CA ASP A 149 13.46 -12.82 -30.98
C ASP A 149 14.98 -12.70 -31.20
N VAL A 150 15.61 -13.76 -31.70
CA VAL A 150 17.06 -13.88 -31.94
C VAL A 150 17.86 -13.51 -30.70
N THR A 151 17.47 -14.13 -29.57
CA THR A 151 18.14 -13.94 -28.27
C THR A 151 18.58 -15.29 -27.71
N PRO A 152 19.65 -15.34 -26.88
CA PRO A 152 20.00 -16.55 -26.17
C PRO A 152 18.84 -17.05 -25.31
N TYR A 153 18.69 -18.37 -25.23
CA TYR A 153 17.74 -18.96 -24.29
C TYR A 153 18.11 -18.56 -22.85
N TYR A 154 17.08 -18.19 -22.09
CA TYR A 154 17.19 -17.82 -20.69
C TYR A 154 16.00 -18.35 -19.90
N ALA A 155 16.28 -18.87 -18.71
CA ALA A 155 15.29 -19.21 -17.70
C ALA A 155 15.90 -19.05 -16.31
N CYS A 156 15.12 -18.50 -15.37
CA CYS A 156 15.47 -18.48 -13.96
C CYS A 156 14.23 -18.76 -13.09
N ASP A 157 14.48 -19.39 -11.94
CA ASP A 157 13.67 -19.22 -10.72
C ASP A 157 14.35 -18.12 -9.90
N CYS A 158 14.04 -16.88 -10.24
CA CYS A 158 14.70 -15.69 -9.73
C CYS A 158 14.26 -15.40 -8.29
N LYS A 159 15.23 -15.10 -7.41
CA LYS A 159 15.02 -14.72 -6.01
C LYS A 159 15.75 -13.42 -5.73
N GLN A 160 15.04 -12.45 -5.16
CA GLN A 160 15.54 -11.11 -4.88
C GLN A 160 14.96 -10.61 -3.55
N ILE A 161 15.50 -9.53 -3.01
CA ILE A 161 15.02 -8.88 -1.78
C ILE A 161 14.76 -7.42 -2.11
N ALA A 162 13.51 -6.99 -2.06
CA ALA A 162 13.13 -5.58 -2.22
C ALA A 162 12.94 -4.94 -0.84
N VAL A 163 13.57 -3.79 -0.62
CA VAL A 163 13.49 -3.03 0.64
C VAL A 163 12.94 -1.64 0.36
N LYS A 164 11.81 -1.30 1.00
CA LYS A 164 11.14 0.00 0.87
C LYS A 164 12.02 1.11 1.43
N GLN A 165 12.04 2.25 0.76
CA GLN A 165 12.78 3.45 1.16
C GLN A 165 11.80 4.45 1.80
N HIS A 166 12.28 5.20 2.82
CA HIS A 166 11.55 6.24 3.56
C HIS A 166 12.13 7.62 3.30
#